data_AF-A0A6B2G0T1-F1
#
_entry.id   AF-A0A6B2G0T1-F1
#
_cell.length_a   1.000
_cell.length_b   1.000
_cell.length_c   1.000
_cell.angle_alpha   90.00
_cell.angle_beta   90.00
_cell.angle_gamma   90.00
#
_symmetry.space_group_name_H-M   'P 1'
#
loop_
_entity.id
_entity.type
_entity.pdbx_description
1 polymer ?
#
loop_
_entity_poly.entity_id
_entity_poly.type
_entity_poly.pdbx_seq_one_letter_code
_entity_poly.pdbx_strand_id
1 'polypeptide(L)'
;MSSNDLKFSLLCTWHLEAYLVGYTRVGETCINLLKKLINSILTLWCLNKDTNNISLFVTERSFVTELVLISRRLQTVVSKSVRLHRLHAELLTLDRSLSQPIFIPLVSLPDHVVVRIPYKESSVLNSKDKAPYLMHVEVIECSDGQSNFIDVNAFRQVEFKKFIKTHKANSKSISSDINSSEISSANNPSDSNEQSSIWSRISVSDIRNKIESNSQQTLIRSSSACVNSEDPSANSISEPWKDKVERIKNSSPFGSFPGWNLYSIIVKYGDDLRQDYLAYQFLKVCKNIWEMENIQVWVRPYCVVITE
;
A
#
# COMPACT_ATOMS: atom_id res chain seq x y z
N MET A 1 -1.41 16.61 -15.49
CA MET A 1 -0.05 16.49 -14.93
C MET A 1 0.40 15.05 -15.07
N SER A 2 1.67 14.75 -15.39
CA SER A 2 2.12 13.34 -15.38
C SER A 2 2.23 12.84 -13.93
N SER A 3 2.11 11.54 -13.71
CA SER A 3 2.36 10.92 -12.40
C SER A 3 3.76 11.25 -11.86
N ASN A 4 4.75 11.37 -12.76
CA ASN A 4 6.12 11.72 -12.40
C ASN A 4 6.25 13.16 -11.87
N ASP A 5 5.52 14.12 -12.47
CA ASP A 5 5.50 15.51 -11.98
C ASP A 5 4.87 15.60 -10.58
N LEU A 6 3.82 14.82 -10.32
CA LEU A 6 3.17 14.74 -9.01
C LEU A 6 4.13 14.15 -7.96
N LYS A 7 4.73 12.99 -8.27
CA LYS A 7 5.73 12.33 -7.41
C LYS A 7 6.89 13.28 -7.08
N PHE A 8 7.41 13.98 -8.10
CA PHE A 8 8.49 14.95 -7.92
C PHE A 8 8.07 16.10 -7.00
N SER A 9 6.88 16.66 -7.20
CA SER A 9 6.35 17.74 -6.36
C SER A 9 6.25 17.32 -4.90
N LEU A 10 5.70 16.13 -4.62
CA LEU A 10 5.59 15.59 -3.26
C LEU A 10 6.96 15.39 -2.61
N LEU A 11 7.91 14.78 -3.32
CA LEU A 11 9.26 14.57 -2.84
C LEU A 11 9.96 15.90 -2.50
N CYS A 12 9.86 16.91 -3.37
CA CYS A 12 10.41 18.23 -3.08
C CYS A 12 9.82 18.81 -1.78
N THR A 13 8.51 18.66 -1.55
CA THR A 13 7.89 19.16 -0.31
C THR A 13 8.38 18.44 0.93
N TRP A 14 8.38 17.10 0.92
CA TRP A 14 8.78 16.32 2.08
C TRP A 14 10.26 16.44 2.40
N HIS A 15 11.13 16.43 1.39
CA HIS A 15 12.56 16.68 1.61
C HIS A 15 12.75 18.06 2.25
N LEU A 16 12.08 19.10 1.76
CA LEU A 16 12.21 20.40 2.38
C LEU A 16 11.78 20.38 3.85
N GLU A 17 10.62 19.81 4.15
CA GLU A 17 10.11 19.72 5.52
C GLU A 17 11.10 18.99 6.45
N ALA A 18 11.57 17.80 6.05
CA ALA A 18 12.49 16.99 6.83
C ALA A 18 13.88 17.63 7.02
N TYR A 19 14.37 18.37 6.03
CA TYR A 19 15.67 19.05 6.10
C TYR A 19 15.58 20.45 6.72
N LEU A 20 14.43 21.12 6.76
CA LEU A 20 14.29 22.45 7.38
C LEU A 20 13.93 22.41 8.88
N VAL A 21 13.18 21.40 9.34
CA VAL A 21 12.74 21.30 10.75
C VAL A 21 13.93 21.10 11.72
N GLY A 22 15.06 20.57 11.23
CA GLY A 22 16.24 20.28 12.04
C GLY A 22 17.25 21.41 12.25
N TYR A 23 17.12 22.56 11.56
CA TYR A 23 18.11 23.64 11.65
C TYR A 23 17.60 24.83 12.46
N THR A 24 17.92 24.84 13.75
CA THR A 24 17.95 26.06 14.58
C THR A 24 19.13 26.98 14.24
N ARG A 25 20.00 26.58 13.28
CA ARG A 25 21.25 27.26 12.93
C ARG A 25 21.31 27.85 11.52
N VAL A 26 20.34 27.57 10.66
CA VAL A 26 20.23 28.22 9.34
C VAL A 26 19.44 29.50 9.55
N GLY A 27 19.99 30.63 9.10
CA GLY A 27 19.35 31.94 9.25
C GLY A 27 17.91 31.91 8.75
N GLU A 28 17.00 32.50 9.53
CA GLU A 28 15.56 32.54 9.27
C GLU A 28 15.22 32.99 7.84
N THR A 29 16.05 33.87 7.26
CA THR A 29 15.97 34.35 5.88
C THR A 29 16.09 33.24 4.82
N CYS A 30 17.07 32.32 4.95
CA CYS A 30 17.28 31.25 3.96
C CYS A 30 16.14 30.23 3.98
N ILE A 31 15.69 29.86 5.19
CA ILE A 31 14.53 28.99 5.40
C ILE A 31 13.28 29.62 4.78
N ASN A 32 13.06 30.91 5.02
CA ASN A 32 11.91 31.64 4.47
C ASN A 32 11.96 31.77 2.95
N LEU A 33 13.15 31.95 2.34
CA LEU A 33 13.31 31.95 0.89
C LEU A 33 12.99 30.58 0.28
N LEU A 34 13.47 29.49 0.88
CA LEU A 34 13.15 28.12 0.44
C LEU A 34 11.66 27.82 0.55
N LYS A 35 11.04 28.17 1.68
CA LYS A 35 9.58 28.04 1.87
C LYS A 35 8.81 28.85 0.83
N LYS A 36 9.21 30.10 0.56
CA LYS A 36 8.60 30.93 -0.49
C LYS A 36 8.76 30.32 -1.87
N LEU A 37 9.96 29.86 -2.23
CA LEU A 37 10.24 29.22 -3.51
C LEU A 37 9.34 27.99 -3.70
N ILE A 38 9.19 27.14 -2.69
CA ILE A 38 8.36 25.94 -2.79
C ILE A 38 6.88 26.27 -2.80
N ASN A 39 6.42 27.22 -1.99
CA ASN A 39 5.04 27.69 -2.11
C ASN A 39 4.80 28.27 -3.51
N SER A 40 5.77 28.97 -4.11
CA SER A 40 5.69 29.41 -5.49
C SER A 40 5.75 28.26 -6.50
N ILE A 41 6.57 27.23 -6.31
CA ILE A 41 6.62 26.05 -7.18
C ILE A 41 5.29 25.29 -7.09
N LEU A 42 4.81 24.98 -5.88
CA LEU A 42 3.50 24.36 -5.65
C LEU A 42 2.37 25.23 -6.21
N THR A 43 2.40 26.53 -6.02
CA THR A 43 1.41 27.45 -6.61
C THR A 43 1.50 27.40 -8.12
N LEU A 44 2.68 27.54 -8.71
CA LEU A 44 2.86 27.52 -10.17
C LEU A 44 2.55 26.14 -10.78
N TRP A 45 2.78 25.05 -10.07
CA TRP A 45 2.62 23.69 -10.57
C TRP A 45 1.20 23.16 -10.32
N CYS A 46 0.61 23.49 -9.16
CA CYS A 46 -0.73 23.08 -8.78
C CYS A 46 -1.83 24.08 -9.20
N LEU A 47 -1.58 25.40 -9.25
CA LEU A 47 -2.60 26.41 -9.63
C LEU A 47 -2.59 26.78 -11.12
N ASN A 48 -1.49 26.64 -11.87
CA ASN A 48 -1.53 26.92 -13.33
C ASN A 48 -2.09 25.77 -14.18
N LYS A 49 -2.39 24.61 -13.60
CA LYS A 49 -3.02 23.49 -14.31
C LYS A 49 -4.03 22.82 -13.40
N ASP A 50 -5.31 23.03 -13.69
CA ASP A 50 -6.46 22.19 -13.33
C ASP A 50 -6.64 21.83 -11.84
N THR A 51 -7.80 22.21 -11.27
CA THR A 51 -8.24 21.86 -9.90
C THR A 51 -8.07 20.39 -9.53
N ASN A 52 -8.13 19.49 -10.52
CA ASN A 52 -7.90 18.05 -10.32
C ASN A 52 -6.49 17.72 -9.80
N ASN A 53 -5.46 18.47 -10.22
CA ASN A 53 -4.08 18.21 -9.81
C ASN A 53 -3.84 18.55 -8.33
N ILE A 54 -4.49 19.61 -7.82
CA ILE A 54 -4.46 19.95 -6.39
C ILE A 54 -5.11 18.82 -5.59
N SER A 55 -6.27 18.33 -6.03
CA SER A 55 -6.95 17.21 -5.38
C SER A 55 -6.05 15.98 -5.29
N LEU A 56 -5.41 15.58 -6.41
CA LEU A 56 -4.50 14.43 -6.41
C LEU A 56 -3.32 14.62 -5.46
N PHE A 57 -2.70 15.80 -5.43
CA PHE A 57 -1.61 16.12 -4.51
C PHE A 57 -2.04 16.00 -3.04
N VAL A 58 -3.19 16.59 -2.68
CA VAL A 58 -3.71 16.55 -1.31
C VAL A 58 -4.07 15.12 -0.91
N THR A 59 -4.73 14.38 -1.80
CA THR A 59 -5.10 12.97 -1.56
C THR A 59 -3.87 12.11 -1.36
N GLU A 60 -2.89 12.20 -2.24
CA GLU A 60 -1.65 11.41 -2.17
C GLU A 60 -0.86 11.71 -0.90
N ARG A 61 -0.72 13.01 -0.57
CA ARG A 61 -0.07 13.43 0.68
C ARG A 61 -0.82 12.90 1.90
N SER A 62 -2.16 12.99 1.90
CA SER A 62 -3.00 12.49 3.00
C SER A 62 -2.87 10.98 3.16
N PHE A 63 -2.80 10.23 2.07
CA PHE A 63 -2.59 8.78 2.10
C PHE A 63 -1.26 8.41 2.78
N VAL A 64 -0.16 9.04 2.37
CA VAL A 64 1.17 8.80 2.96
C VAL A 64 1.22 9.22 4.43
N THR A 65 0.66 10.37 4.76
CA THR A 65 0.51 10.80 6.17
C THR A 65 -0.26 9.76 6.97
N GLU A 66 -1.36 9.22 6.45
CA GLU A 66 -2.14 8.21 7.17
C GLU A 66 -1.35 6.94 7.43
N LEU A 67 -0.53 6.45 6.48
CA LEU A 67 0.37 5.32 6.70
C LEU A 67 1.32 5.58 7.89
N VAL A 68 1.91 6.76 7.94
CA VAL A 68 2.84 7.13 9.01
C VAL A 68 2.11 7.26 10.35
N LEU A 69 0.91 7.83 10.36
CA LEU A 69 0.06 7.94 11.54
C LEU A 69 -0.42 6.58 12.06
N ILE A 70 -0.64 5.59 11.20
CA ILE A 70 -0.89 4.20 11.62
C ILE A 70 0.30 3.70 12.44
N SER A 71 1.54 3.85 11.95
CA SER A 71 2.74 3.42 12.70
C SER A 71 2.83 4.12 14.06
N ARG A 72 2.57 5.44 14.12
CA ARG A 72 2.48 6.19 15.38
C ARG A 72 1.45 5.61 16.35
N ARG A 73 0.23 5.31 15.89
CA ARG A 73 -0.84 4.74 16.74
C ARG A 73 -0.50 3.32 17.22
N LEU A 74 0.29 2.56 16.46
CA LEU A 74 0.72 1.22 16.86
C LEU A 74 1.77 1.20 17.99
N GLN A 75 2.52 2.30 18.17
CA GLN A 75 3.51 2.43 19.24
C GLN A 75 2.87 2.39 20.64
N THR A 76 1.64 2.86 20.78
CA THR A 76 0.92 2.85 22.08
C THR A 76 0.40 1.47 22.46
N VAL A 77 0.37 0.53 21.51
CA VAL A 77 -0.14 -0.83 21.73
C VAL A 77 0.99 -1.72 22.22
N VAL A 78 0.93 -2.15 23.49
CA VAL A 78 1.98 -2.95 24.14
C VAL A 78 2.03 -4.39 23.59
N SER A 79 0.88 -5.05 23.49
CA SER A 79 0.81 -6.45 23.06
C SER A 79 1.01 -6.62 21.55
N LYS A 80 1.94 -7.50 21.16
CA LYS A 80 2.25 -7.78 19.74
C LYS A 80 1.06 -8.32 18.96
N SER A 81 0.25 -9.21 19.55
CA SER A 81 -0.94 -9.77 18.90
C SER A 81 -2.02 -8.71 18.69
N VAL A 82 -2.27 -7.87 19.70
CA VAL A 82 -3.22 -6.76 19.63
C VAL A 82 -2.74 -5.71 18.63
N ARG A 83 -1.43 -5.46 18.56
CA ARG A 83 -0.82 -4.53 17.61
C ARG A 83 -1.01 -4.98 16.17
N LEU A 84 -0.81 -6.27 15.88
CA LEU A 84 -1.08 -6.83 14.54
C LEU A 84 -2.57 -6.71 14.18
N HIS A 85 -3.47 -7.03 15.11
CA HIS A 85 -4.91 -6.87 14.88
C HIS A 85 -5.29 -5.42 14.62
N ARG A 86 -4.71 -4.47 15.36
CA ARG A 86 -4.92 -3.03 15.15
C ARG A 86 -4.41 -2.60 13.77
N LEU A 87 -3.22 -3.04 13.36
CA LEU A 87 -2.68 -2.78 12.02
C LEU A 87 -3.63 -3.25 10.93
N HIS A 88 -4.16 -4.47 11.06
CA HIS A 88 -5.12 -5.04 10.10
C HIS A 88 -6.40 -4.21 10.00
N ALA A 89 -6.95 -3.76 11.13
CA ALA A 89 -8.15 -2.92 11.17
C ALA A 89 -7.92 -1.53 10.55
N GLU A 90 -6.77 -0.91 10.82
CA GLU A 90 -6.38 0.40 10.29
C GLU A 90 -6.17 0.32 8.77
N LEU A 91 -5.41 -0.66 8.28
CA LEU A 91 -5.17 -0.85 6.84
C LEU A 91 -6.46 -1.23 6.08
N LEU A 92 -7.37 -1.99 6.70
CA LEU A 92 -8.68 -2.26 6.11
C LEU A 92 -9.51 -0.98 5.97
N THR A 93 -9.46 -0.10 6.97
CA THR A 93 -10.14 1.19 6.93
C THR A 93 -9.57 2.06 5.81
N LEU A 94 -8.23 2.11 5.69
CA LEU A 94 -7.54 2.83 4.62
C LEU A 94 -7.86 2.26 3.22
N ASP A 95 -7.90 0.94 3.08
CA ASP A 95 -8.27 0.27 1.82
C ASP A 95 -9.68 0.65 1.36
N ARG A 96 -10.62 0.80 2.31
CA ARG A 96 -12.01 1.20 2.04
C ARG A 96 -12.13 2.67 1.65
N SER A 97 -11.22 3.53 2.12
CA SER A 97 -11.22 4.95 1.75
C SER A 97 -10.56 5.24 0.40
N LEU A 98 -9.94 4.26 -0.26
CA LEU A 98 -9.35 4.42 -1.59
C LEU A 98 -10.45 4.73 -2.62
N SER A 99 -10.63 6.02 -2.93
CA SER A 99 -11.65 6.54 -3.83
C SER A 99 -11.08 7.28 -5.05
N GLN A 100 -9.82 7.69 -4.99
CA GLN A 100 -9.09 8.40 -6.04
C GLN A 100 -7.80 7.63 -6.39
N PRO A 101 -7.22 7.86 -7.58
CA PRO A 101 -5.89 7.37 -7.91
C PRO A 101 -4.88 7.83 -6.87
N ILE A 102 -4.23 6.86 -6.25
CA ILE A 102 -3.10 7.08 -5.36
C ILE A 102 -1.94 6.19 -5.80
N PHE A 103 -0.74 6.64 -5.46
CA PHE A 103 0.53 6.07 -5.84
C PHE A 103 1.29 5.65 -4.59
N ILE A 104 2.40 4.97 -4.81
CA ILE A 104 3.45 4.86 -3.81
C ILE A 104 4.59 5.76 -4.29
N PRO A 105 5.01 6.79 -3.52
CA PRO A 105 5.93 7.82 -3.99
C PRO A 105 7.40 7.37 -4.04
N LEU A 106 7.67 6.10 -4.38
CA LEU A 106 9.02 5.60 -4.60
C LEU A 106 9.43 5.88 -6.06
N VAL A 107 10.44 6.75 -6.25
CA VAL A 107 10.91 7.20 -7.57
C VAL A 107 11.29 6.06 -8.51
N SER A 108 11.74 4.93 -7.96
CA SER A 108 12.15 3.76 -8.75
C SER A 108 10.98 2.94 -9.32
N LEU A 109 9.74 3.20 -8.88
CA LEU A 109 8.59 2.45 -9.35
C LEU A 109 8.03 3.05 -10.65
N PRO A 110 7.57 2.20 -11.59
CA PRO A 110 6.86 2.66 -12.78
C PRO A 110 5.59 3.43 -12.40
N ASP A 111 4.96 4.09 -13.38
CA ASP A 111 3.65 4.69 -13.17
C ASP A 111 2.63 3.59 -12.84
N HIS A 112 1.84 3.78 -11.77
CA HIS A 112 0.95 2.74 -11.26
C HIS A 112 -0.16 3.33 -10.40
N VAL A 113 -1.29 2.63 -10.25
CA VAL A 113 -2.33 3.04 -9.28
C VAL A 113 -2.54 1.95 -8.26
N VAL A 114 -2.61 2.31 -6.98
CA VAL A 114 -2.96 1.36 -5.91
C VAL A 114 -4.45 1.03 -6.00
N VAL A 115 -4.76 -0.26 -6.09
CA VAL A 115 -6.15 -0.76 -6.22
C VAL A 115 -6.61 -1.57 -5.01
N ARG A 116 -5.68 -2.10 -4.21
CA ARG A 116 -6.01 -2.86 -3.00
C ARG A 116 -4.84 -2.94 -2.04
N ILE A 117 -5.14 -2.92 -0.75
CA ILE A 117 -4.22 -3.23 0.35
C ILE A 117 -4.65 -4.58 0.94
N PRO A 118 -3.97 -5.70 0.61
CA PRO A 118 -4.22 -6.99 1.24
C PRO A 118 -3.74 -6.99 2.70
N TYR A 119 -4.49 -6.32 3.58
CA TYR A 119 -4.11 -6.06 4.98
C TYR A 119 -3.76 -7.33 5.78
N LYS A 120 -4.32 -8.50 5.44
CA LYS A 120 -4.00 -9.79 6.09
C LYS A 120 -2.55 -10.24 5.85
N GLU A 121 -1.95 -9.75 4.77
CA GLU A 121 -0.56 -10.03 4.38
C GLU A 121 0.43 -9.05 5.03
N SER A 122 -0.05 -8.12 5.87
CA SER A 122 0.79 -7.17 6.60
C SER A 122 1.30 -7.75 7.91
N SER A 123 2.46 -7.26 8.35
CA SER A 123 3.10 -7.70 9.59
C SER A 123 3.73 -6.54 10.33
N VAL A 124 3.79 -6.65 11.66
CA VAL A 124 4.54 -5.71 12.49
C VAL A 124 5.96 -6.25 12.66
N LEU A 125 6.95 -5.40 12.43
CA LEU A 125 8.37 -5.74 12.56
C LEU A 125 8.85 -5.47 13.99
N ASN A 126 9.84 -6.25 14.44
CA ASN A 126 10.44 -6.04 15.74
C ASN A 126 11.32 -4.79 15.70
N SER A 127 10.91 -3.74 16.41
CA SER A 127 11.81 -2.68 16.84
C SER A 127 11.41 -2.27 18.25
N LYS A 128 12.41 -1.93 19.06
CA LYS A 128 12.33 -1.76 20.51
C LYS A 128 11.17 -0.86 20.94
N ASP A 129 10.87 0.21 20.20
CA ASP A 129 9.83 1.19 20.58
C ASP A 129 9.05 1.82 19.40
N LYS A 130 9.48 1.65 18.14
CA LYS A 130 8.95 2.46 17.01
C LYS A 130 7.87 1.79 16.16
N ALA A 131 7.60 0.51 16.41
CA ALA A 131 6.55 -0.28 15.73
C ALA A 131 6.47 -0.09 14.19
N PRO A 132 7.58 -0.27 13.44
CA PRO A 132 7.53 -0.29 11.99
C PRO A 132 6.76 -1.51 11.51
N TYR A 133 6.12 -1.39 10.37
CA TYR A 133 5.32 -2.48 9.80
C TYR A 133 5.59 -2.65 8.31
N LEU A 134 5.48 -3.91 7.87
CA LEU A 134 5.50 -4.30 6.47
C LEU A 134 4.08 -4.35 5.96
N MET A 135 3.81 -3.70 4.83
CA MET A 135 2.55 -3.82 4.11
C MET A 135 2.79 -4.19 2.65
N HIS A 136 1.77 -4.78 2.05
CA HIS A 136 1.73 -5.07 0.63
C HIS A 136 0.62 -4.25 -0.02
N VAL A 137 0.84 -3.85 -1.26
CA VAL A 137 -0.15 -3.11 -2.06
C VAL A 137 -0.23 -3.73 -3.45
N GLU A 138 -1.44 -4.02 -3.88
CA GLU A 138 -1.72 -4.40 -5.25
C GLU A 138 -1.89 -3.14 -6.08
N VAL A 139 -1.19 -3.11 -7.21
CA VAL A 139 -1.14 -1.97 -8.10
C VAL A 139 -1.46 -2.40 -9.52
N ILE A 140 -1.95 -1.46 -10.33
CA ILE A 140 -2.00 -1.59 -11.78
C ILE A 140 -0.95 -0.66 -12.37
N GLU A 141 0.11 -1.23 -12.92
CA GLU A 141 1.11 -0.49 -13.68
C GLU A 141 0.50 0.05 -14.97
N CYS A 142 0.74 1.32 -15.23
CA CYS A 142 0.18 2.08 -16.35
C CYS A 142 1.31 2.55 -17.25
N SER A 143 1.00 2.76 -18.54
CA SER A 143 1.87 3.58 -19.39
C SER A 143 1.89 5.03 -18.88
N ASP A 144 3.04 5.70 -19.00
CA ASP A 144 3.28 7.01 -18.39
C ASP A 144 2.14 8.01 -18.62
N GLY A 145 1.56 8.50 -17.51
CA GLY A 145 0.56 9.57 -17.51
C GLY A 145 -0.89 9.11 -17.64
N GLN A 146 -1.17 7.80 -17.73
CA GLN A 146 -2.54 7.27 -17.81
C GLN A 146 -3.18 6.99 -16.44
N SER A 147 -2.37 6.84 -15.40
CA SER A 147 -2.80 6.48 -14.05
C SER A 147 -3.80 7.47 -13.43
N ASN A 148 -3.61 8.77 -13.67
CA ASN A 148 -4.45 9.84 -13.13
C ASN A 148 -5.90 9.83 -13.64
N PHE A 149 -6.21 9.05 -14.69
CA PHE A 149 -7.54 8.98 -15.30
C PHE A 149 -8.34 7.74 -14.87
N ILE A 150 -7.76 6.88 -14.04
CA ILE A 150 -8.43 5.66 -13.60
C ILE A 150 -9.44 5.99 -12.50
N ASP A 151 -10.73 5.81 -12.76
CA ASP A 151 -11.71 5.78 -11.68
C ASP A 151 -11.53 4.50 -10.87
N VAL A 152 -10.78 4.61 -9.77
CA VAL A 152 -10.44 3.50 -8.88
C VAL A 152 -11.71 2.83 -8.34
N ASN A 153 -12.75 3.59 -8.00
CA ASN A 153 -13.98 3.03 -7.48
C ASN A 153 -14.75 2.23 -8.54
N ALA A 154 -14.91 2.79 -9.73
CA ALA A 154 -15.57 2.11 -10.83
C ALA A 154 -14.78 0.85 -11.23
N PHE A 155 -13.46 0.96 -11.35
CA PHE A 155 -12.56 -0.16 -11.63
C PHE A 155 -12.73 -1.28 -10.60
N ARG A 156 -12.65 -0.95 -9.29
CA ARG A 156 -12.79 -1.92 -8.21
C ARG A 156 -14.12 -2.65 -8.26
N GLN A 157 -15.21 -1.94 -8.52
CA GLN A 157 -16.53 -2.53 -8.61
C GLN A 157 -16.69 -3.48 -9.81
N VAL A 158 -16.19 -3.09 -10.98
CA VAL A 158 -16.30 -3.89 -12.21
C VAL A 158 -15.52 -5.18 -12.06
N GLU A 159 -14.25 -5.11 -11.66
CA GLU A 159 -13.40 -6.29 -11.52
C GLU A 159 -13.87 -7.21 -10.39
N PHE A 160 -14.34 -6.66 -9.26
CA PHE A 160 -14.91 -7.46 -8.18
C PHE A 160 -16.17 -8.23 -8.62
N LYS A 161 -17.07 -7.60 -9.39
CA LYS A 161 -18.26 -8.29 -9.93
C LYS A 161 -17.87 -9.43 -10.88
N LYS A 162 -16.87 -9.21 -11.75
CA LYS A 162 -16.34 -10.26 -12.65
C LYS A 162 -15.75 -11.43 -11.87
N PHE A 163 -14.98 -11.13 -10.82
CA PHE A 163 -14.36 -12.14 -9.96
C PHE A 163 -15.41 -13.03 -9.28
N ILE A 164 -16.44 -12.43 -8.67
CA ILE A 164 -17.53 -13.17 -8.01
C ILE A 164 -18.30 -14.05 -9.00
N LYS A 165 -18.60 -13.52 -10.20
CA LYS A 165 -19.28 -14.30 -11.25
C LYS A 165 -18.50 -15.55 -11.64
N THR A 166 -17.18 -15.41 -11.79
CA THR A 166 -16.28 -16.52 -12.15
C THR A 166 -16.22 -17.58 -11.05
N HIS A 167 -16.10 -17.17 -9.79
CA HIS A 167 -16.07 -18.10 -8.65
C HIS A 167 -17.41 -18.79 -8.39
N LYS A 168 -18.54 -18.12 -8.65
CA LYS A 168 -19.87 -18.74 -8.62
C LYS A 168 -20.08 -19.75 -9.76
N ALA A 169 -19.53 -19.50 -10.95
CA ALA A 169 -19.58 -20.45 -12.06
C ALA A 169 -18.76 -21.71 -11.76
N ASN A 170 -17.56 -21.56 -11.20
CA ASN A 170 -16.68 -22.68 -10.84
C ASN A 170 -17.20 -23.51 -9.65
N SER A 171 -17.97 -22.91 -8.73
CA SER A 171 -18.61 -23.67 -7.64
C SER A 171 -19.83 -24.47 -8.13
N LYS A 172 -20.59 -23.94 -9.09
CA LYS A 172 -21.71 -24.68 -9.72
C LYS A 172 -21.29 -25.88 -10.54
N SER A 173 -20.06 -25.91 -11.08
CA SER A 173 -19.54 -27.09 -11.80
C SER A 173 -19.00 -28.19 -10.87
N ILE A 174 -18.90 -27.94 -9.56
CA ILE A 174 -18.42 -28.90 -8.55
C ILE A 174 -19.56 -29.46 -7.69
N SER A 175 -20.75 -28.85 -7.71
CA SER A 175 -21.93 -29.33 -6.97
C SER A 175 -23.02 -29.87 -7.90
N SER A 176 -22.84 -31.09 -8.43
CA SER A 176 -23.97 -31.90 -8.93
C SER A 176 -24.65 -32.71 -7.85
N ASP A 177 -24.08 -32.80 -6.64
CA ASP A 177 -24.65 -33.55 -5.53
C ASP A 177 -24.50 -32.72 -4.25
N ILE A 178 -25.57 -32.01 -3.85
CA ILE A 178 -25.99 -31.68 -2.47
C ILE A 178 -27.16 -30.70 -2.58
N ASN A 179 -28.26 -31.05 -1.90
CA ASN A 179 -29.59 -30.45 -1.96
C ASN A 179 -29.62 -28.91 -1.97
N SER A 180 -30.41 -28.41 -2.92
CA SER A 180 -30.89 -27.05 -3.05
C SER A 180 -31.97 -26.73 -2.01
N SER A 181 -31.62 -26.00 -0.96
CA SER A 181 -32.56 -25.19 -0.20
C SER A 181 -31.77 -24.14 0.58
N GLU A 182 -32.26 -22.89 0.56
CA GLU A 182 -31.67 -21.69 1.16
C GLU A 182 -30.63 -20.96 0.29
N ILE A 183 -31.11 -20.25 -0.73
CA ILE A 183 -30.83 -18.83 -1.03
C ILE A 183 -31.86 -18.46 -2.12
N SER A 184 -33.06 -18.08 -1.68
CA SER A 184 -34.12 -17.62 -2.57
C SER A 184 -34.92 -16.51 -1.88
N SER A 185 -34.28 -15.37 -1.66
CA SER A 185 -34.96 -14.14 -1.23
C SER A 185 -34.04 -12.92 -1.33
N ALA A 186 -33.83 -12.43 -2.56
CA ALA A 186 -33.44 -11.03 -2.82
C ALA A 186 -33.64 -10.70 -4.31
N ASN A 187 -34.88 -10.79 -4.79
CA ASN A 187 -35.31 -10.16 -6.03
C ASN A 187 -36.48 -9.24 -5.70
N ASN A 188 -36.21 -7.94 -5.55
CA ASN A 188 -37.20 -6.88 -5.73
C ASN A 188 -36.46 -5.67 -6.35
N PRO A 189 -36.84 -5.21 -7.56
CA PRO A 189 -36.26 -4.04 -8.19
C PRO A 189 -37.17 -2.83 -7.98
N SER A 190 -36.98 -2.10 -6.89
CA SER A 190 -37.55 -0.76 -6.70
C SER A 190 -37.01 -0.14 -5.41
N ASP A 191 -35.93 0.62 -5.52
CA ASP A 191 -35.83 1.93 -4.86
C ASP A 191 -34.55 2.65 -5.34
N SER A 192 -34.79 3.82 -5.93
CA SER A 192 -33.77 4.79 -6.29
C SER A 192 -33.07 5.31 -5.03
N ASN A 193 -31.75 5.45 -5.13
CA ASN A 193 -30.88 6.27 -4.27
C ASN A 193 -30.11 5.61 -3.09
N GLU A 194 -29.47 4.46 -3.32
CA GLU A 194 -28.33 4.02 -2.50
C GLU A 194 -27.18 3.44 -3.34
N GLN A 195 -26.30 4.31 -3.83
CA GLN A 195 -25.02 3.93 -4.45
C GLN A 195 -23.89 3.77 -3.40
N SER A 196 -24.15 3.08 -2.29
CA SER A 196 -23.07 2.66 -1.39
C SER A 196 -22.40 1.41 -2.00
N SER A 197 -21.10 1.52 -2.29
CA SER A 197 -20.37 0.56 -3.13
C SER A 197 -20.40 -0.86 -2.53
N ILE A 198 -20.71 -1.88 -3.33
CA ILE A 198 -20.69 -3.30 -2.92
C ILE A 198 -19.35 -3.69 -2.28
N TRP A 199 -18.26 -3.10 -2.75
CA TRP A 199 -16.91 -3.24 -2.18
C TRP A 199 -16.84 -2.70 -0.74
N SER A 200 -17.41 -1.51 -0.48
CA SER A 200 -17.49 -0.93 0.87
C SER A 200 -18.44 -1.71 1.80
N ARG A 201 -19.45 -2.39 1.24
CA ARG A 201 -20.48 -3.15 1.97
C ARG A 201 -20.06 -4.56 2.38
N ILE A 202 -18.85 -5.03 2.04
CA ILE A 202 -18.35 -6.31 2.58
C ILE A 202 -18.27 -6.18 4.10
N SER A 203 -19.27 -6.79 4.75
CA SER A 203 -19.66 -6.57 6.12
C SER A 203 -18.62 -7.14 7.08
N VAL A 204 -18.45 -6.44 8.20
CA VAL A 204 -17.70 -6.85 9.40
C VAL A 204 -18.05 -8.29 9.87
N SER A 205 -19.22 -8.81 9.48
CA SER A 205 -19.66 -10.19 9.74
C SER A 205 -18.87 -11.28 8.97
N ASP A 206 -18.43 -11.01 7.73
CA ASP A 206 -17.63 -11.99 6.96
C ASP A 206 -16.20 -12.11 7.51
N ILE A 207 -15.71 -11.06 8.16
CA ILE A 207 -14.45 -11.05 8.90
C ILE A 207 -14.62 -11.83 10.21
N ARG A 208 -15.74 -11.65 10.92
CA ARG A 208 -16.02 -12.32 12.21
C ARG A 208 -16.20 -13.83 12.07
N ASN A 209 -16.98 -14.28 11.09
CA ASN A 209 -17.31 -15.70 10.91
C ASN A 209 -16.16 -16.53 10.29
N LYS A 210 -15.18 -15.87 9.66
CA LYS A 210 -13.98 -16.52 9.10
C LYS A 210 -12.78 -16.54 10.04
N ILE A 211 -12.80 -15.75 11.13
CA ILE A 211 -11.78 -15.75 12.19
C ILE A 211 -12.00 -16.94 13.15
N GLU A 212 -13.24 -17.30 13.45
CA GLU A 212 -13.55 -18.46 14.29
C GLU A 212 -13.27 -19.80 13.59
N SER A 213 -13.45 -19.88 12.26
CA SER A 213 -13.23 -21.11 11.50
C SER A 213 -11.76 -21.34 11.08
N ASN A 214 -10.94 -20.29 10.90
CA ASN A 214 -9.52 -20.44 10.55
C ASN A 214 -8.59 -20.76 11.73
N SER A 215 -9.08 -20.67 12.97
CA SER A 215 -8.28 -20.97 14.16
C SER A 215 -7.95 -22.47 14.30
N GLN A 216 -8.60 -23.35 13.52
CA GLN A 216 -8.35 -24.79 13.52
C GLN A 216 -7.65 -25.33 12.25
N GLN A 217 -7.60 -24.56 11.16
CA GLN A 217 -7.12 -25.07 9.86
C GLN A 217 -5.64 -24.79 9.56
N THR A 218 -4.98 -23.90 10.32
CA THR A 218 -3.55 -23.57 10.18
C THR A 218 -2.59 -24.55 10.87
N LEU A 219 -3.08 -25.53 11.62
CA LEU A 219 -2.24 -26.47 12.39
C LEU A 219 -1.77 -27.71 11.61
N ILE A 220 -2.33 -28.01 10.43
CA ILE A 220 -2.13 -29.34 9.79
C ILE A 220 -1.09 -29.32 8.65
N ARG A 221 -0.63 -28.16 8.15
CA ARG A 221 0.26 -28.13 6.96
C ARG A 221 1.75 -27.83 7.24
N SER A 222 2.14 -27.66 8.50
CA SER A 222 3.50 -27.28 8.89
C SER A 222 4.33 -28.45 9.43
N SER A 223 4.31 -29.59 8.74
CA SER A 223 5.22 -30.71 9.03
C SER A 223 6.39 -30.69 8.05
N SER A 224 7.32 -29.74 8.22
CA SER A 224 8.75 -29.80 7.85
C SER A 224 9.33 -28.41 7.59
N ALA A 225 9.68 -27.70 8.67
CA ALA A 225 10.84 -26.79 8.74
C ALA A 225 10.88 -26.22 10.16
N CYS A 226 11.81 -26.71 10.97
CA CYS A 226 12.12 -26.17 12.28
C CYS A 226 12.67 -24.73 12.15
N VAL A 227 11.89 -23.75 12.60
CA VAL A 227 12.38 -22.40 12.91
C VAL A 227 11.84 -22.05 14.29
N ASN A 228 12.76 -21.79 15.22
CA ASN A 228 12.46 -21.48 16.62
C ASN A 228 11.41 -20.35 16.72
N SER A 229 10.28 -20.69 17.35
CA SER A 229 9.01 -19.98 17.29
C SER A 229 8.81 -19.07 18.52
N GLU A 230 9.35 -17.85 18.47
CA GLU A 230 8.91 -16.74 19.33
C GLU A 230 8.53 -15.47 18.55
N ASP A 231 8.73 -15.46 17.22
CA ASP A 231 8.47 -14.28 16.38
C ASP A 231 7.35 -14.52 15.36
N PRO A 232 6.10 -14.07 15.64
CA PRO A 232 5.00 -14.20 14.67
C PRO A 232 5.19 -13.36 13.39
N SER A 233 6.15 -12.42 13.33
CA SER A 233 6.49 -11.73 12.06
C SER A 233 7.19 -12.69 11.09
N ALA A 234 7.97 -13.65 11.60
CA ALA A 234 8.65 -14.67 10.81
C ALA A 234 7.66 -15.58 10.07
N ASN A 235 6.50 -15.89 10.67
CA ASN A 235 5.48 -16.72 10.03
C ASN A 235 4.87 -16.07 8.77
N SER A 236 4.74 -14.74 8.76
CA SER A 236 4.29 -14.00 7.57
C SER A 236 5.39 -13.79 6.51
N ILE A 237 6.65 -13.91 6.91
CA ILE A 237 7.84 -13.71 6.07
C ILE A 237 8.39 -15.04 5.53
N SER A 238 7.91 -16.18 6.03
CA SER A 238 8.51 -17.50 5.78
C SER A 238 8.34 -18.03 4.35
N GLU A 239 7.38 -17.56 3.56
CA GLU A 239 7.21 -18.02 2.18
C GLU A 239 8.09 -17.20 1.20
N PRO A 240 8.62 -17.81 0.12
CA PRO A 240 9.34 -17.08 -0.92
C PRO A 240 8.49 -15.97 -1.57
N TRP A 241 9.13 -14.85 -1.94
CA TRP A 241 8.44 -13.69 -2.54
C TRP A 241 7.62 -14.06 -3.78
N LYS A 242 8.17 -14.93 -4.64
CA LYS A 242 7.49 -15.39 -5.86
C LYS A 242 6.16 -16.09 -5.53
N ASP A 243 6.20 -17.01 -4.57
CA ASP A 243 5.02 -17.79 -4.16
C ASP A 243 3.97 -16.90 -3.50
N LYS A 244 4.42 -15.93 -2.68
CA LYS A 244 3.54 -14.91 -2.09
C LYS A 244 2.81 -14.11 -3.17
N VAL A 245 3.54 -13.62 -4.18
CA VAL A 245 2.97 -12.84 -5.28
C VAL A 245 1.94 -13.69 -6.03
N GLU A 246 2.26 -14.93 -6.39
CA GLU A 246 1.35 -15.83 -7.10
C GLU A 246 0.09 -16.15 -6.28
N ARG A 247 0.25 -16.46 -4.98
CA ARG A 247 -0.87 -16.73 -4.06
C ARG A 247 -1.80 -15.53 -3.94
N ILE A 248 -1.25 -14.33 -3.72
CA ILE A 248 -2.04 -13.10 -3.61
C ILE A 248 -2.72 -12.81 -4.94
N LYS A 249 -2.02 -12.93 -6.07
CA LYS A 249 -2.57 -12.76 -7.43
C LYS A 249 -3.78 -13.65 -7.67
N ASN A 250 -3.65 -14.95 -7.37
CA ASN A 250 -4.72 -15.93 -7.59
C ASN A 250 -5.95 -15.68 -6.70
N SER A 251 -5.74 -15.16 -5.48
CA SER A 251 -6.84 -14.83 -4.55
C SER A 251 -7.43 -13.44 -4.76
N SER A 252 -6.80 -12.60 -5.60
CA SER A 252 -7.18 -11.21 -5.78
C SER A 252 -8.27 -11.05 -6.84
N PRO A 253 -9.29 -10.21 -6.59
CA PRO A 253 -10.21 -9.74 -7.62
C PRO A 253 -9.54 -9.02 -8.80
N PHE A 254 -8.34 -8.50 -8.59
CA PHE A 254 -7.59 -7.69 -9.56
C PHE A 254 -6.42 -8.46 -10.19
N GLY A 255 -6.10 -9.65 -9.69
CA GLY A 255 -4.88 -10.37 -10.07
C GLY A 255 -4.83 -10.84 -11.52
N SER A 256 -5.97 -11.01 -12.18
CA SER A 256 -6.03 -11.32 -13.62
C SER A 256 -5.87 -10.10 -14.53
N PHE A 257 -5.87 -8.88 -13.97
CA PHE A 257 -5.82 -7.67 -14.78
C PHE A 257 -4.42 -7.44 -15.39
N PRO A 258 -4.30 -7.10 -16.68
CA PRO A 258 -3.00 -6.77 -17.29
C PRO A 258 -2.32 -5.58 -16.58
N GLY A 259 -1.03 -5.70 -16.30
CA GLY A 259 -0.30 -4.68 -15.52
C GLY A 259 -0.48 -4.81 -14.00
N TRP A 260 -1.22 -5.81 -13.50
CA TRP A 260 -1.24 -6.10 -12.06
C TRP A 260 0.16 -6.43 -11.55
N ASN A 261 0.55 -5.78 -10.46
CA ASN A 261 1.77 -6.09 -9.72
C ASN A 261 1.54 -5.95 -8.21
N LEU A 262 2.47 -6.50 -7.42
CA LEU A 262 2.45 -6.44 -5.96
C LEU A 262 3.71 -5.73 -5.47
N TYR A 263 3.55 -4.65 -4.71
CA TYR A 263 4.65 -3.98 -4.04
C TYR A 263 4.63 -4.25 -2.54
N SER A 264 5.81 -4.19 -1.93
CA SER A 264 6.01 -4.35 -0.49
C SER A 264 6.75 -3.14 0.05
N ILE A 265 6.26 -2.58 1.16
CA ILE A 265 6.73 -1.31 1.72
C ILE A 265 6.85 -1.46 3.23
N ILE A 266 7.94 -0.93 3.78
CA ILE A 266 8.11 -0.79 5.22
C ILE A 266 7.81 0.66 5.59
N VAL A 267 6.84 0.85 6.49
CA VAL A 267 6.49 2.16 7.03
C VAL A 267 7.11 2.30 8.42
N LYS A 268 7.80 3.41 8.64
CA LYS A 268 8.47 3.76 9.90
C LYS A 268 8.00 5.13 10.36
N TYR A 269 7.72 5.28 11.65
CA TYR A 269 7.45 6.56 12.29
C TYR A 269 8.47 6.85 13.39
N GLY A 270 8.97 8.09 13.44
CA GLY A 270 9.94 8.55 14.45
C GLY A 270 11.38 8.09 14.19
N ASP A 271 11.67 7.47 13.05
CA ASP A 271 13.04 7.18 12.58
C ASP A 271 13.55 8.32 11.69
N ASP A 272 14.76 8.80 11.97
CA ASP A 272 15.46 9.71 11.06
C ASP A 272 16.12 8.91 9.94
N LEU A 273 15.46 8.87 8.78
CA LEU A 273 15.94 8.14 7.61
C LEU A 273 16.87 8.95 6.70
N ARG A 274 17.34 10.14 7.12
CA ARG A 274 18.26 10.97 6.31
C ARG A 274 19.59 10.28 6.06
N GLN A 275 20.08 9.53 7.05
CA GLN A 275 21.31 8.73 6.91
C GLN A 275 21.10 7.55 5.96
N ASP A 276 20.00 6.81 6.10
CA ASP A 276 19.61 5.74 5.18
C ASP A 276 19.46 6.25 3.73
N TYR A 277 18.87 7.44 3.56
CA TYR A 277 18.72 8.07 2.25
C TYR A 277 20.07 8.43 1.61
N LEU A 278 21.00 8.99 2.40
CA LEU A 278 22.37 9.25 1.93
C LEU A 278 23.08 7.94 1.53
N ALA A 279 22.93 6.88 2.34
CA ALA A 279 23.49 5.57 2.03
C ALA A 279 22.89 4.99 0.73
N TYR A 280 21.57 5.12 0.52
CA TYR A 280 20.90 4.74 -0.72
C TYR A 280 21.49 5.48 -1.93
N GLN A 281 21.67 6.81 -1.84
CA GLN A 281 22.28 7.61 -2.91
C GLN A 281 23.71 7.15 -3.20
N PHE A 282 24.52 6.96 -2.16
CA PHE A 282 25.89 6.49 -2.29
C PHE A 282 25.97 5.11 -2.95
N LEU A 283 25.13 4.15 -2.52
CA LEU A 283 25.07 2.81 -3.10
C LEU A 283 24.65 2.83 -4.57
N LYS A 284 23.77 3.75 -5.00
CA LYS A 284 23.46 3.93 -6.43
C LYS A 284 24.67 4.41 -7.23
N VAL A 285 25.42 5.37 -6.70
CA VAL A 285 26.64 5.87 -7.36
C VAL A 285 27.67 4.75 -7.47
N CYS A 286 27.96 4.03 -6.39
CA CYS A 286 28.88 2.89 -6.41
C CYS A 286 28.44 1.81 -7.40
N LYS A 287 27.14 1.46 -7.40
CA LYS A 287 26.59 0.51 -8.36
C LYS A 287 26.86 0.93 -9.80
N ASN A 288 26.58 2.19 -10.14
CA ASN A 288 26.82 2.71 -11.48
C ASN A 288 28.31 2.66 -11.86
N ILE A 289 29.22 3.00 -10.94
CA ILE A 289 30.67 2.92 -11.18
C ILE A 289 31.09 1.47 -11.43
N TRP A 290 30.66 0.51 -10.60
CA TRP A 290 31.01 -0.90 -10.79
C TRP A 290 30.47 -1.46 -12.10
N GLU A 291 29.26 -1.05 -12.52
CA GLU A 291 28.70 -1.42 -13.82
C GLU A 291 29.53 -0.82 -14.98
N MET A 292 29.96 0.44 -14.88
CA MET A 292 30.80 1.11 -15.88
C MET A 292 32.19 0.48 -16.01
N GLU A 293 32.80 0.13 -14.88
CA GLU A 293 34.15 -0.49 -14.82
C GLU A 293 34.11 -2.01 -15.00
N ASN A 294 32.92 -2.59 -15.27
CA ASN A 294 32.71 -4.03 -15.43
C ASN A 294 33.22 -4.86 -14.23
N ILE A 295 33.06 -4.32 -13.02
CA ILE A 295 33.43 -4.96 -11.76
C ILE A 295 32.28 -5.86 -11.31
N GLN A 296 32.55 -7.14 -11.08
CA GLN A 296 31.57 -8.15 -10.67
C GLN A 296 31.22 -8.05 -9.18
N VAL A 297 30.50 -7.00 -8.80
CA VAL A 297 29.95 -6.83 -7.44
C VAL A 297 28.42 -6.80 -7.51
N TRP A 298 27.78 -7.55 -6.61
CA TRP A 298 26.33 -7.52 -6.48
C TRP A 298 25.91 -6.56 -5.36
N VAL A 299 25.08 -5.56 -5.71
CA VAL A 299 24.50 -4.61 -4.76
C VAL A 299 23.05 -4.33 -5.13
N ARG A 300 22.19 -4.21 -4.12
CA ARG A 300 20.77 -3.84 -4.27
C ARG A 300 20.44 -2.65 -3.39
N PRO A 301 20.59 -1.42 -3.88
CA PRO A 301 20.13 -0.23 -3.17
C PRO A 301 18.60 -0.31 -2.99
N TYR A 302 18.11 -0.30 -1.75
CA TYR A 302 16.67 -0.23 -1.48
C TYR A 302 16.22 1.23 -1.47
N CYS A 303 15.08 1.51 -2.09
CA CYS A 303 14.56 2.88 -2.16
C CYS A 303 14.15 3.37 -0.78
N VAL A 304 14.56 4.59 -0.44
CA VAL A 304 14.20 5.30 0.79
C VAL A 304 13.51 6.59 0.39
N VAL A 305 12.37 6.89 1.02
CA VAL A 305 11.66 8.15 0.88
C VAL A 305 11.43 8.72 2.28
N ILE A 306 11.75 9.99 2.42
CA ILE A 306 11.58 10.75 3.66
C ILE A 306 10.32 11.59 3.50
N THR A 307 9.41 11.52 4.47
CA THR A 307 8.07 12.13 4.38
C THR A 307 7.83 13.19 5.44
N GLU A 308 8.53 13.15 6.57
CA GLU A 308 8.46 14.13 7.67
C GLU A 308 9.73 14.07 8.55
#